data_AF-A0A399ZYW5-F1
#
_entry.id   AF-A0A399ZYW5-F1
#
_cell.length_a   1.000
_cell.length_b   1.000
_cell.length_c   1.000
_cell.angle_alpha   90.00
_cell.angle_beta   90.00
_cell.angle_gamma   90.00
#
_symmetry.space_group_name_H-M   'P 1'
#
loop_
_entity.id
_entity.type
_entity.pdbx_description
1 polymer ?
#
loop_
_entity_poly.entity_id
_entity_poly.type
_entity_poly.pdbx_seq_one_letter_code
_entity_poly.pdbx_strand_id
1 'polypeptide(L)' 'IFYLADVPGGEVVTLNYRLVARFPIRAQTPSSQAYDYYTPDNQGVSTPQRILVKLGTPEGE' A
#
# COMPACT_ATOMS: atom_id res chain seq x y z
N ILE A 1 4.49 6.60 4.48
CA ILE A 1 4.53 7.62 3.41
C ILE A 1 5.90 7.53 2.78
N PHE A 2 6.01 7.62 1.46
CA PHE A 2 7.27 7.55 0.72
C PHE A 2 7.50 8.88 0.00
N TYR A 3 8.74 9.37 0.01
CA TYR A 3 9.17 10.51 -0.79
C TYR A 3 10.06 9.98 -1.90
N LEU A 4 9.73 10.34 -3.14
CA LEU A 4 10.48 9.95 -4.32
C LEU A 4 11.00 11.23 -4.98
N ALA A 5 12.27 11.22 -5.37
CA ALA A 5 12.87 12.27 -6.18
C ALA A 5 13.06 11.75 -7.61
N ASP A 6 13.09 12.67 -8.57
CA ASP A 6 13.45 12.40 -9.96
C ASP A 6 12.64 11.26 -10.62
N VAL A 7 11.33 11.19 -10.33
CA VAL A 7 10.44 10.18 -10.93
C VAL A 7 10.33 10.43 -12.44
N PRO A 8 10.83 9.52 -13.30
CA PRO A 8 10.81 9.73 -14.74
C PRO A 8 9.39 9.67 -15.30
N GLY A 9 9.08 10.60 -16.19
CA GLY A 9 7.78 10.64 -16.86
C GLY A 9 7.58 9.44 -17.79
N GLY A 10 6.41 8.82 -17.73
CA GLY A 10 6.05 7.68 -18.59
C GLY A 10 6.50 6.31 -18.07
N GLU A 11 7.20 6.25 -16.94
CA GLU A 11 7.62 5.00 -16.30
C GLU A 11 6.76 4.66 -15.08
N VAL A 12 6.66 3.37 -14.78
CA VAL A 12 5.92 2.87 -13.60
C VAL A 12 6.90 2.56 -12.48
N VAL A 13 6.79 3.28 -11.37
CA VAL A 13 7.53 2.98 -10.14
C VAL A 13 6.75 1.97 -9.30
N THR A 14 7.36 0.81 -9.00
CA THR A 14 6.75 -0.24 -8.18
C THR A 14 7.33 -0.26 -6.77
N LEU A 15 6.47 -0.14 -5.75
CA LEU A 15 6.86 -0.26 -4.35
C LEU A 15 6.57 -1.67 -3.82
N ASN A 16 7.63 -2.44 -3.59
CA ASN A 16 7.53 -3.78 -3.01
C ASN A 16 7.70 -3.70 -1.48
N TYR A 17 6.70 -4.17 -0.73
CA TYR A 17 6.73 -4.19 0.73
C TYR A 17 5.97 -5.40 1.28
N ARG A 18 6.28 -5.79 2.53
CA ARG A 18 5.58 -6.86 3.25
C ARG A 18 4.89 -6.30 4.48
N LEU A 19 3.60 -6.59 4.60
CA LEU A 19 2.81 -6.35 5.81
C LEU A 19 2.61 -7.68 6.55
N VAL A 20 2.96 -7.72 7.84
CA VAL A 20 2.78 -8.90 8.70
C VAL A 20 1.80 -8.57 9.81
N ALA A 21 0.67 -9.26 9.83
CA ALA A 21 -0.28 -9.16 10.94
C ALA A 21 0.19 -10.00 12.12
N ARG A 22 0.14 -9.42 13.32
CA ARG A 22 0.50 -10.13 14.58
C ARG A 22 -0.68 -10.93 15.16
N PHE A 23 -1.90 -10.62 14.74
CA PHE A 23 -3.15 -11.24 15.19
C PHE A 23 -4.12 -11.37 14.00
N PRO A 24 -5.18 -12.19 14.10
CA PRO A 24 -6.28 -12.14 13.14
C PRO A 24 -6.85 -10.72 13.05
N ILE A 25 -7.04 -10.24 11.83
CA ILE A 25 -7.61 -8.90 11.60
C ILE A 25 -8.63 -8.93 10.47
N ARG A 26 -9.67 -8.12 10.64
CA ARG A 26 -10.54 -7.63 9.56
C ARG A 26 -10.34 -6.13 9.48
N ALA A 27 -9.71 -5.67 8.41
CA ALA A 27 -9.33 -4.28 8.26
C ALA A 27 -9.64 -3.78 6.85
N GLN A 28 -9.78 -2.47 6.73
CA GLN A 28 -9.79 -1.75 5.47
C GLN A 28 -8.59 -0.81 5.47
N THR A 29 -7.79 -0.82 4.40
CA THR A 29 -6.67 0.11 4.26
C THR A 29 -7.19 1.54 4.07
N PRO A 30 -6.39 2.57 4.38
CA PRO A 30 -6.65 3.89 3.81
C PRO A 30 -6.60 3.84 2.27
N SER A 31 -7.10 4.88 1.61
CA SER A 31 -6.80 5.10 0.20
C SER A 31 -5.30 5.31 0.03
N SER A 32 -4.76 4.83 -1.10
CA SER A 32 -3.37 5.15 -1.48
C SER A 32 -3.40 6.36 -2.38
N GLN A 33 -2.55 7.35 -2.09
CA GLN A 33 -2.47 8.60 -2.84
C GLN A 33 -1.02 8.85 -3.25
N ALA A 34 -0.83 9.24 -4.51
CA ALA A 34 0.42 9.75 -5.03
C ALA A 34 0.14 11.14 -5.63
N TYR A 35 0.97 12.12 -5.28
CA TYR A 35 0.80 13.49 -5.73
C TYR A 35 2.18 14.13 -5.91
N ASP A 36 2.27 15.08 -6.83
CA ASP A 36 3.45 15.93 -6.95
C ASP A 36 3.52 16.86 -5.72
N TYR A 37 4.67 16.87 -5.04
CA TYR A 37 4.85 17.61 -3.80
C TYR A 37 4.68 19.13 -3.97
N TYR A 38 5.03 19.67 -5.14
CA TYR A 38 4.91 21.10 -5.46
C TYR A 38 3.64 21.42 -6.26
N THR A 39 2.99 20.43 -6.87
CA THR A 39 1.75 20.57 -7.65
C THR A 39 0.69 19.57 -7.18
N PRO A 40 0.10 19.74 -5.97
CA PRO A 40 -0.73 18.71 -5.34
C PRO A 40 -2.04 18.41 -6.08
N ASP A 41 -2.54 19.32 -6.91
CA ASP A 41 -3.72 19.08 -7.74
C ASP A 41 -3.47 17.98 -8.80
N ASN A 42 -2.21 17.71 -9.14
CA ASN A 42 -1.82 16.57 -9.97
C ASN A 42 -1.61 15.34 -9.07
N GLN A 43 -2.67 14.53 -8.92
CA GLN A 43 -2.68 13.38 -8.04
C GLN A 43 -3.39 12.16 -8.62
N GLY A 44 -2.95 10.99 -8.20
CA GLY A 44 -3.62 9.71 -8.40
C GLY A 44 -4.09 9.12 -7.08
N VAL A 45 -5.30 8.57 -7.06
CA VAL A 45 -5.90 7.93 -5.88
C VAL A 45 -6.32 6.50 -6.21
N SER A 46 -5.94 5.56 -5.35
CA SER A 46 -6.42 4.18 -5.39
C SER A 46 -7.35 3.90 -4.22
N THR A 47 -8.38 3.11 -4.48
CA THR A 47 -9.43 2.83 -3.51
C THR A 47 -8.92 1.95 -2.35
N PRO A 48 -9.47 2.15 -1.13
CA PRO A 48 -9.25 1.26 0.00
C PRO A 48 -9.41 -0.23 -0.34
N GLN A 49 -8.50 -1.05 0.17
CA GLN A 49 -8.54 -2.51 0.02
C GLN A 49 -9.00 -3.17 1.32
N ARG A 50 -9.72 -4.29 1.22
CA ARG A 50 -10.11 -5.09 2.39
C ARG A 50 -9.08 -6.17 2.65
N ILE A 51 -8.65 -6.28 3.90
CA ILE A 51 -7.70 -7.29 4.34
C ILE A 51 -8.37 -8.17 5.38
N LEU A 52 -8.32 -9.48 5.14
CA LEU A 52 -8.71 -10.50 6.10
C LEU A 52 -7.48 -11.37 6.39
N VAL A 53 -7.03 -11.36 7.64
CA VAL A 53 -6.02 -12.30 8.13
C VAL A 53 -6.69 -13.23 9.14
N LYS A 54 -6.53 -14.53 8.92
CA LYS A 54 -6.94 -15.58 9.86
C LYS A 54 -5.67 -16.13 10.51
N LEU A 55 -5.75 -16.55 11.77
CA LEU A 55 -4.74 -17.46 12.32
C LEU A 55 -4.82 -18.75 11.49
N GLY A 56 -3.72 -19.11 10.85
CA GLY A 56 -3.56 -20.50 10.39
C GLY A 56 -3.43 -21.38 11.63
N THR A 57 -4.08 -22.53 11.63
CA THR A 57 -3.55 -23.67 12.40
C THR A 57 -2.16 -23.94 11.83
N PRO A 58 -1.09 -24.07 12.65
CA PRO A 58 0.16 -24.59 12.13
C PRO A 58 -0.16 -25.93 11.46
N GLU A 59 0.20 -26.11 10.19
CA GLU A 59 0.22 -27.45 9.61
C GLU A 59 1.21 -28.23 10.47
N GLY A 60 0.67 -29.20 11.23
CA GLY A 60 1.45 -30.01 12.15
C GLY A 60 2.58 -30.72 11.40
N GLU A 61 3.76 -30.71 12.03
CA GLU A 61 4.89 -31.58 11.70
C GLU A 61 4.54 -33.06 11.97
#